data_AF-J9F2A7-F1
#
_entry.id   AF-J9F2A7-F1
#
_cell.length_a   1.000
_cell.length_b   1.000
_cell.length_c   1.000
_cell.angle_alpha   90.00
_cell.angle_beta   90.00
_cell.angle_gamma   90.00
#
_symmetry.space_group_name_H-M   'P 1'
#
loop_
_entity.id
_entity.type
_entity.pdbx_description
1 polymer ?
#
loop_
_entity_poly.entity_id
_entity_poly.type
_entity_poly.pdbx_seq_one_letter_code
_entity_poly.pdbx_strand_id
1 'polypeptide(L)'
;MDCLRHDQSKFNADHYIADQFEKNPLLDECLQFEYPETAFDLSFKSRDHLKDLPRKLFPKYSSDLEKTIALSLIDIIFAYLYDMRTTCGEHSSESGWTITKLSPSLSYLVRWKSVKESVLGAVRRSLCFPLYRHWDLSIKVLDDLKFLLSKDLEEVELEAKLLTLHIDTGNCDPEDSDDDSSEVNIRETNQIVDSCT
;
A
#
# COMPACT_ATOMS: atom_id res chain seq x y z
N MET A 1 -10.07 5.62 -15.72
CA MET A 1 -10.97 4.81 -14.87
C MET A 1 -10.80 3.31 -15.09
N ASP A 2 -10.01 2.87 -16.08
CA ASP A 2 -9.96 1.45 -16.45
C ASP A 2 -9.11 0.57 -15.53
N CYS A 3 -8.05 1.11 -14.92
CA CYS A 3 -7.22 0.36 -13.96
C CYS A 3 -8.00 -0.04 -12.70
N LEU A 4 -8.75 0.89 -12.09
CA LEU A 4 -9.55 0.59 -10.89
C LEU A 4 -10.56 -0.53 -11.15
N ARG A 5 -11.34 -0.40 -12.23
CA ARG A 5 -12.33 -1.38 -12.64
C ARG A 5 -11.67 -2.73 -12.96
N HIS A 6 -10.53 -2.71 -13.64
CA HIS A 6 -9.77 -3.93 -13.93
C HIS A 6 -9.40 -4.67 -12.65
N ASP A 7 -8.77 -4.01 -11.68
CA ASP A 7 -8.32 -4.74 -10.49
C ASP A 7 -9.52 -5.19 -9.63
N GLN A 8 -10.60 -4.39 -9.55
CA GLN A 8 -11.86 -4.82 -8.89
C GLN A 8 -12.41 -6.11 -9.50
N SER A 9 -12.35 -6.25 -10.84
CA SER A 9 -12.77 -7.49 -11.53
C SER A 9 -11.79 -8.65 -11.42
N LYS A 10 -10.54 -8.39 -11.00
CA LYS A 10 -9.47 -9.40 -10.88
C LYS A 10 -9.30 -9.89 -9.46
N PHE A 11 -9.79 -9.13 -8.47
CA PHE A 11 -9.84 -9.58 -7.10
C PHE A 11 -10.58 -10.93 -7.00
N ASN A 12 -9.98 -11.88 -6.29
CA ASN A 12 -10.54 -13.19 -6.05
C ASN A 12 -10.60 -13.41 -4.54
N ALA A 13 -11.81 -13.43 -3.99
CA ALA A 13 -12.03 -13.54 -2.56
C ALA A 13 -11.57 -14.90 -2.01
N ASP A 14 -11.81 -15.99 -2.74
CA ASP A 14 -11.43 -17.34 -2.29
C ASP A 14 -9.89 -17.46 -2.16
N HIS A 15 -9.14 -16.93 -3.13
CA HIS A 15 -7.68 -16.90 -3.08
C HIS A 15 -7.18 -16.05 -1.91
N TYR A 16 -7.75 -14.85 -1.74
CA TYR A 16 -7.40 -13.98 -0.62
C TYR A 16 -7.66 -14.64 0.74
N ILE A 17 -8.80 -15.32 0.89
CA ILE A 17 -9.16 -16.06 2.11
C ILE A 17 -8.21 -17.25 2.32
N ALA A 18 -7.86 -17.97 1.26
CA ALA A 18 -6.90 -19.08 1.36
C ALA A 18 -5.54 -18.59 1.88
N ASP A 19 -4.97 -17.53 1.27
CA ASP A 19 -3.69 -16.96 1.73
C ASP A 19 -3.75 -16.43 3.17
N GLN A 20 -4.92 -16.02 3.65
CA GLN A 20 -5.10 -15.47 5.00
C GLN A 20 -5.18 -16.54 6.10
N PHE A 21 -5.75 -17.71 5.79
CA PHE A 21 -6.08 -18.71 6.80
C PHE A 21 -5.33 -20.04 6.65
N GLU A 22 -4.81 -20.34 5.46
CA GLU A 22 -4.01 -21.53 5.23
C GLU A 22 -2.57 -21.31 5.69
N LYS A 23 -1.98 -22.34 6.31
CA LYS A 23 -0.59 -22.28 6.77
C LYS A 23 0.35 -22.31 5.56
N ASN A 24 1.15 -21.27 5.42
CA ASN A 24 2.14 -21.18 4.35
C ASN A 24 3.50 -20.71 4.92
N PRO A 25 4.42 -21.65 5.19
CA PRO A 25 5.75 -21.32 5.74
C PRO A 25 6.55 -20.34 4.87
N LEU A 26 6.37 -20.37 3.54
CA LEU A 26 7.07 -19.45 2.64
C LEU A 26 6.53 -18.02 2.76
N LEU A 27 5.22 -17.86 2.97
CA LEU A 27 4.63 -16.55 3.26
C LEU A 27 5.09 -16.03 4.63
N ASP A 28 5.20 -16.91 5.62
CA ASP A 28 5.74 -16.56 6.94
C ASP A 28 7.19 -16.06 6.82
N GLU A 29 8.03 -16.72 6.01
CA GLU A 29 9.39 -16.25 5.71
C GLU A 29 9.39 -14.86 5.05
N CYS A 30 8.47 -14.58 4.11
CA CYS A 30 8.34 -13.26 3.49
C CYS A 30 7.96 -12.16 4.50
N LEU A 31 7.10 -12.49 5.48
CA LEU A 31 6.68 -11.58 6.54
C LEU A 31 7.81 -11.29 7.54
N GLN A 32 8.67 -12.27 7.81
CA GLN A 32 9.82 -12.15 8.69
C GLN A 32 11.10 -11.67 7.98
N PHE A 33 11.06 -11.46 6.66
CA PHE A 33 12.21 -10.98 5.90
C PHE A 33 12.67 -9.62 6.42
N GLU A 34 13.96 -9.53 6.73
CA GLU A 34 14.65 -8.31 7.12
C GLU A 34 15.65 -7.92 6.04
N TYR A 35 15.66 -6.63 5.69
CA TYR A 35 16.64 -6.11 4.75
C TYR A 35 18.02 -6.06 5.41
N PRO A 36 19.08 -6.58 4.74
CA PRO A 36 20.45 -6.27 5.14
C PRO A 36 20.65 -4.76 5.22
N GLU A 37 21.49 -4.27 6.15
CA GLU A 37 21.76 -2.83 6.28
C GLU A 37 22.25 -2.20 4.96
N THR A 38 22.95 -2.98 4.15
CA THR A 38 23.52 -2.57 2.86
C THR A 38 22.59 -2.83 1.67
N ALA A 39 21.35 -3.27 1.88
CA ALA A 39 20.44 -3.70 0.81
C ALA A 39 20.18 -2.61 -0.25
N PHE A 40 20.22 -1.34 0.17
CA PHE A 40 19.98 -0.19 -0.70
C PHE A 40 21.27 0.54 -1.09
N ASP A 41 22.44 0.03 -0.67
CA ASP A 41 23.72 0.61 -1.06
C ASP A 41 24.01 0.30 -2.54
N LEU A 42 24.53 1.31 -3.24
CA LEU A 42 24.96 1.16 -4.63
C LEU A 42 26.20 0.26 -4.72
N SER A 43 25.97 -1.02 -5.04
CA SER A 43 27.04 -1.97 -5.31
C SER A 43 27.96 -1.50 -6.45
N PHE A 44 29.21 -1.97 -6.47
CA PHE A 44 30.14 -1.68 -7.56
C PHE A 44 29.57 -2.08 -8.93
N LYS A 45 28.91 -3.24 -8.99
CA LYS A 45 28.26 -3.74 -10.21
C LYS A 45 27.13 -2.83 -10.67
N SER A 46 26.25 -2.42 -9.75
CA SER A 46 25.15 -1.49 -10.05
C SER A 46 25.69 -0.14 -10.55
N ARG A 47 26.76 0.37 -9.93
CA ARG A 47 27.44 1.61 -10.37
C ARG A 47 28.05 1.50 -11.76
N ASP A 48 28.54 0.33 -12.14
CA ASP A 48 29.07 0.11 -13.47
C ASP A 48 27.95 0.12 -14.52
N HIS A 49 26.81 -0.54 -14.24
CA HIS A 49 25.62 -0.50 -15.09
C HIS A 49 25.04 0.91 -15.26
N LEU A 50 25.17 1.79 -14.27
CA LEU A 50 24.77 3.20 -14.41
C LEU A 50 25.56 3.95 -15.50
N LYS A 51 26.76 3.48 -15.87
CA LYS A 51 27.55 4.09 -16.96
C LYS A 51 26.98 3.78 -18.34
N ASP A 52 26.23 2.69 -18.48
CA ASP A 52 25.58 2.28 -19.73
C ASP A 52 24.35 3.13 -20.04
N LEU A 53 23.81 3.83 -19.02
CA LEU A 53 22.67 4.71 -19.22
C LEU A 53 23.05 5.89 -20.12
N PRO A 54 22.19 6.26 -21.09
CA PRO A 54 22.47 7.37 -21.97
C PRO A 54 22.52 8.66 -21.15
N ARG A 55 23.63 9.40 -21.27
CA ARG A 55 23.79 10.74 -20.68
C ARG A 55 22.89 11.74 -21.41
N LYS A 56 21.60 11.72 -21.10
CA LYS A 56 20.61 12.68 -21.61
C LYS A 56 20.46 13.82 -20.62
N LEU A 57 20.64 15.03 -21.10
CA LEU A 57 20.23 16.23 -20.37
C LEU A 57 18.71 16.32 -20.46
N PHE A 58 18.04 16.15 -19.33
CA PHE A 58 16.61 16.38 -19.26
C PHE A 58 16.32 17.88 -19.21
N PRO A 59 15.31 18.38 -19.93
CA PRO A 59 14.88 19.76 -19.79
C PRO A 59 14.34 19.97 -18.37
N LYS A 60 14.37 21.22 -17.89
CA LYS A 60 13.68 21.58 -16.66
C LYS A 60 12.18 21.36 -16.86
N TYR A 61 11.59 20.50 -16.04
CA TYR A 61 10.16 20.21 -16.10
C TYR A 61 9.35 21.25 -15.32
N SER A 62 8.05 21.29 -15.56
CA SER A 62 7.15 22.05 -14.69
C SER A 62 7.03 21.35 -13.34
N SER A 63 6.78 22.12 -12.28
CA SER A 63 6.57 21.57 -10.93
C SER A 63 5.47 20.50 -10.89
N ASP A 64 4.40 20.68 -11.67
CA ASP A 64 3.31 19.70 -11.78
C ASP A 64 3.76 18.37 -12.40
N LEU A 65 4.66 18.43 -13.38
CA LEU A 65 5.19 17.24 -14.03
C LEU A 65 6.18 16.51 -13.11
N GLU A 66 7.08 17.25 -12.44
CA GLU A 66 7.98 16.70 -11.43
C GLU A 66 7.20 16.01 -10.31
N LYS A 67 6.12 16.64 -9.83
CA LYS A 67 5.20 16.05 -8.85
C LYS A 67 4.56 14.76 -9.38
N THR A 68 4.09 14.76 -10.63
CA THR A 68 3.50 13.55 -11.24
C THR A 68 4.53 12.41 -11.29
N ILE A 69 5.76 12.70 -11.69
CA ILE A 69 6.85 11.72 -11.78
C ILE A 69 7.16 11.17 -10.37
N ALA A 70 7.33 12.05 -9.38
CA ALA A 70 7.58 11.64 -8.00
C ALA A 70 6.46 10.72 -7.47
N LEU A 71 5.20 11.03 -7.76
CA LEU A 71 4.08 10.17 -7.35
C LEU A 71 4.08 8.80 -8.04
N SER A 72 4.55 8.69 -9.28
CA SER A 72 4.70 7.40 -9.97
C SER A 72 5.80 6.53 -9.36
N LEU A 73 6.85 7.13 -8.80
CA LEU A 73 7.91 6.36 -8.14
C LEU A 73 7.38 5.61 -6.91
N ILE A 74 6.34 6.11 -6.26
CA ILE A 74 5.77 5.49 -5.05
C ILE A 74 5.24 4.08 -5.35
N ASP A 75 4.46 3.90 -6.42
CA ASP A 75 3.92 2.58 -6.76
C ASP A 75 4.98 1.64 -7.36
N ILE A 76 6.00 2.19 -8.03
CA ILE A 76 7.13 1.45 -8.61
C ILE A 76 8.00 0.89 -7.48
N ILE A 77 8.34 1.73 -6.50
CA ILE A 77 9.16 1.33 -5.34
C ILE A 77 8.38 0.35 -4.47
N PHE A 78 7.08 0.58 -4.22
CA PHE A 78 6.25 -0.41 -3.51
C PHE A 78 6.32 -1.78 -4.20
N ALA A 79 6.15 -1.82 -5.52
CA ALA A 79 6.18 -3.04 -6.30
C ALA A 79 7.55 -3.74 -6.25
N TYR A 80 8.65 -2.98 -6.27
CA TYR A 80 10.00 -3.48 -6.10
C TYR A 80 10.23 -4.05 -4.69
N LEU A 81 9.79 -3.36 -3.64
CA LEU A 81 9.93 -3.82 -2.26
C LEU A 81 9.09 -5.07 -1.98
N TYR A 82 7.89 -5.15 -2.57
CA TYR A 82 7.09 -6.37 -2.56
C TYR A 82 7.87 -7.54 -3.15
N ASP A 83 8.45 -7.36 -4.34
CA ASP A 83 9.27 -8.39 -4.99
C ASP A 83 10.43 -8.81 -4.09
N MET A 84 11.20 -7.85 -3.56
CA MET A 84 12.31 -8.10 -2.64
C MET A 84 11.91 -8.95 -1.43
N ARG A 85 10.77 -8.67 -0.79
CA ARG A 85 10.28 -9.52 0.32
C ARG A 85 9.93 -10.92 -0.15
N THR A 86 9.19 -11.03 -1.26
CA THR A 86 8.69 -12.32 -1.75
C THR A 86 9.75 -13.20 -2.40
N THR A 87 10.91 -12.64 -2.73
CA THR A 87 12.06 -13.37 -3.26
C THR A 87 13.25 -13.37 -2.31
N CYS A 88 13.04 -12.98 -1.04
CA CYS A 88 14.08 -12.90 0.00
C CYS A 88 15.36 -12.16 -0.46
N GLY A 89 15.19 -11.10 -1.24
CA GLY A 89 16.27 -10.27 -1.79
C GLY A 89 16.92 -10.77 -3.08
N GLU A 90 16.57 -11.97 -3.57
CA GLU A 90 17.12 -12.52 -4.82
C GLU A 90 16.08 -12.56 -5.94
N HIS A 91 16.13 -11.60 -6.88
CA HIS A 91 15.17 -11.54 -7.98
C HIS A 91 15.10 -12.85 -8.80
N SER A 92 13.89 -13.18 -9.23
CA SER A 92 13.58 -14.38 -10.03
C SER A 92 13.15 -14.02 -11.45
N SER A 93 12.84 -15.04 -12.27
CA SER A 93 12.24 -14.81 -13.60
C SER A 93 10.90 -14.09 -13.54
N GLU A 94 10.18 -14.18 -12.41
CA GLU A 94 8.87 -13.56 -12.22
C GLU A 94 8.97 -12.12 -11.71
N SER A 95 10.14 -11.66 -11.26
CA SER A 95 10.29 -10.33 -10.64
C SER A 95 9.88 -9.20 -11.57
N GLY A 96 10.26 -9.26 -12.86
CA GLY A 96 9.82 -8.27 -13.84
C GLY A 96 8.30 -8.26 -14.03
N TRP A 97 7.66 -9.42 -13.98
CA TRP A 97 6.21 -9.56 -14.06
C TRP A 97 5.54 -9.00 -12.80
N THR A 98 6.00 -9.38 -11.61
CA THR A 98 5.49 -8.92 -10.32
C THR A 98 5.57 -7.40 -10.22
N ILE A 99 6.75 -6.81 -10.46
CA ILE A 99 6.95 -5.36 -10.36
C ILE A 99 6.03 -4.61 -11.33
N THR A 100 6.01 -5.03 -12.59
CA THR A 100 5.15 -4.40 -13.61
C THR A 100 3.68 -4.57 -13.28
N LYS A 101 3.27 -5.73 -12.76
CA LYS A 101 1.88 -5.99 -12.38
C LYS A 101 1.48 -5.27 -11.12
N LEU A 102 2.36 -5.00 -10.17
CA LEU A 102 1.99 -4.30 -8.95
C LEU A 102 2.00 -2.78 -9.10
N SER A 103 2.77 -2.23 -10.06
CA SER A 103 2.75 -0.79 -10.38
C SER A 103 1.69 -0.43 -11.44
N PRO A 104 0.63 0.32 -11.09
CA PRO A 104 -0.26 0.92 -12.08
C PRO A 104 0.43 1.92 -13.01
N SER A 105 1.45 2.65 -12.54
CA SER A 105 2.23 3.55 -13.41
C SER A 105 2.96 2.80 -14.51
N LEU A 106 3.42 1.55 -14.29
CA LEU A 106 4.02 0.73 -15.35
C LEU A 106 2.98 -0.02 -16.20
N SER A 107 2.00 -0.68 -15.58
CA SER A 107 1.06 -1.55 -16.32
C SER A 107 -0.10 -0.83 -17.00
N TYR A 108 -0.49 0.35 -16.50
CA TYR A 108 -1.64 1.12 -16.99
C TYR A 108 -1.31 2.59 -17.26
N LEU A 109 -0.04 3.00 -17.11
CA LEU A 109 0.42 4.39 -17.28
C LEU A 109 -0.39 5.38 -16.42
N VAL A 110 -0.77 4.94 -15.22
CA VAL A 110 -1.58 5.75 -14.31
C VAL A 110 -0.78 6.97 -13.84
N ARG A 111 -1.44 8.13 -13.92
CA ARG A 111 -0.96 9.40 -13.38
C ARG A 111 -1.70 9.72 -12.10
N TRP A 112 -1.00 9.63 -10.98
CA TRP A 112 -1.56 9.86 -9.66
C TRP A 112 -1.73 11.34 -9.35
N LYS A 113 -2.77 11.67 -8.58
CA LYS A 113 -2.99 13.04 -8.09
C LYS A 113 -2.46 13.25 -6.68
N SER A 114 -2.29 12.17 -5.92
CA SER A 114 -1.80 12.18 -4.54
C SER A 114 -1.03 10.91 -4.19
N VAL A 115 -0.25 10.98 -3.11
CA VAL A 115 0.43 9.83 -2.49
C VAL A 115 -0.57 8.76 -2.06
N LYS A 116 -1.71 9.18 -1.51
CA LYS A 116 -2.79 8.27 -1.10
C LYS A 116 -3.27 7.42 -2.26
N GLU A 117 -3.52 8.03 -3.41
CA GLU A 117 -3.98 7.29 -4.59
C GLU A 117 -2.93 6.29 -5.09
N SER A 118 -1.64 6.66 -5.11
CA SER A 118 -0.58 5.76 -5.58
C SER A 118 -0.40 4.55 -4.65
N VAL A 119 -0.38 4.78 -3.34
CA VAL A 119 -0.30 3.70 -2.33
C VAL A 119 -1.53 2.79 -2.40
N LEU A 120 -2.75 3.34 -2.40
CA LEU A 120 -3.98 2.54 -2.52
C LEU A 120 -4.01 1.75 -3.83
N GLY A 121 -3.48 2.34 -4.91
CA GLY A 121 -3.31 1.68 -6.19
C GLY A 121 -2.44 0.42 -6.08
N ALA A 122 -1.26 0.56 -5.48
CA ALA A 122 -0.29 -0.52 -5.35
C ALA A 122 -0.76 -1.62 -4.38
N VAL A 123 -1.24 -1.25 -3.18
CA VAL A 123 -1.77 -2.18 -2.17
C VAL A 123 -2.96 -2.98 -2.69
N ARG A 124 -3.90 -2.33 -3.37
CA ARG A 124 -5.03 -3.05 -3.96
C ARG A 124 -4.56 -4.12 -4.96
N ARG A 125 -3.48 -3.84 -5.71
CA ARG A 125 -2.95 -4.79 -6.70
C ARG A 125 -2.15 -5.92 -6.07
N SER A 126 -1.49 -5.70 -4.94
CA SER A 126 -0.85 -6.80 -4.18
C SER A 126 -1.87 -7.80 -3.64
N LEU A 127 -3.13 -7.40 -3.48
CA LEU A 127 -4.22 -8.31 -3.10
C LEU A 127 -4.94 -8.97 -4.30
N CYS A 128 -4.64 -8.56 -5.53
CA CYS A 128 -5.35 -9.04 -6.72
C CYS A 128 -4.52 -9.98 -7.60
N PHE A 129 -3.23 -9.71 -7.74
CA PHE A 129 -2.42 -10.28 -8.82
C PHE A 129 -1.32 -11.27 -8.41
N PRO A 130 -0.48 -10.98 -7.40
CA PRO A 130 0.73 -11.76 -7.16
C PRO A 130 0.41 -13.13 -6.56
N LEU A 131 1.47 -13.90 -6.32
CA LEU A 131 1.41 -15.22 -5.68
C LEU A 131 0.82 -15.15 -4.27
N TYR A 132 1.21 -14.15 -3.46
CA TYR A 132 0.73 -13.98 -2.09
C TYR A 132 -0.19 -12.76 -1.97
N ARG A 133 -1.48 -12.97 -1.76
CA ARG A 133 -2.50 -11.91 -1.67
C ARG A 133 -2.85 -11.68 -0.23
N HIS A 134 -1.86 -11.26 0.55
CA HIS A 134 -1.97 -11.12 1.99
C HIS A 134 -1.95 -9.65 2.44
N TRP A 135 -2.88 -9.27 3.32
CA TRP A 135 -2.98 -7.88 3.81
C TRP A 135 -1.74 -7.47 4.59
N ASP A 136 -1.33 -8.27 5.59
CA ASP A 136 -0.20 -7.91 6.44
C ASP A 136 1.12 -7.83 5.66
N LEU A 137 1.27 -8.65 4.61
CA LEU A 137 2.43 -8.55 3.72
C LEU A 137 2.42 -7.22 2.98
N SER A 138 1.25 -6.80 2.48
CA SER A 138 1.09 -5.52 1.79
C SER A 138 1.37 -4.32 2.73
N ILE A 139 0.97 -4.42 3.99
CA ILE A 139 1.27 -3.39 5.00
C ILE A 139 2.74 -3.38 5.38
N LYS A 140 3.39 -4.54 5.51
CA LYS A 140 4.84 -4.62 5.74
C LYS A 140 5.65 -3.98 4.61
N VAL A 141 5.27 -4.22 3.34
CA VAL A 141 5.89 -3.55 2.19
C VAL A 141 5.67 -2.04 2.24
N LEU A 142 4.50 -1.58 2.70
CA LEU A 142 4.25 -0.15 2.89
C LEU A 142 5.15 0.45 3.99
N ASP A 143 5.42 -0.30 5.07
CA ASP A 143 6.36 0.15 6.10
C ASP A 143 7.79 0.22 5.58
N ASP A 144 8.22 -0.71 4.72
CA ASP A 144 9.52 -0.63 4.05
C ASP A 144 9.62 0.58 3.15
N LEU A 145 8.54 0.90 2.42
CA LEU A 145 8.49 2.07 1.57
C LEU A 145 8.68 3.34 2.40
N LYS A 146 8.00 3.45 3.55
CA LYS A 146 8.19 4.58 4.48
C LYS A 146 9.63 4.63 4.98
N PHE A 147 10.18 3.50 5.40
CA PHE A 147 11.56 3.41 5.86
C PHE A 147 12.56 3.85 4.80
N LEU A 148 12.46 3.33 3.58
CA LEU A 148 13.33 3.69 2.46
C LEU A 148 13.24 5.18 2.13
N LEU A 149 12.03 5.73 2.03
CA LEU A 149 11.82 7.16 1.76
C LEU A 149 12.36 8.05 2.88
N SER A 150 12.41 7.57 4.12
CA SER A 150 13.01 8.31 5.25
C SER A 150 14.54 8.32 5.25
N LYS A 151 15.19 7.38 4.57
CA LYS A 151 16.66 7.25 4.49
C LYS A 151 17.27 8.18 3.45
N ASP A 152 16.60 8.35 2.31
CA ASP A 152 17.14 9.07 1.14
C ASP A 152 16.78 10.56 1.10
N LEU A 153 15.82 11.00 1.91
CA LEU A 153 15.36 12.38 1.91
C LEU A 153 15.74 13.02 3.25
N GLU A 154 16.79 13.85 3.22
CA GLU A 154 16.98 14.86 4.25
C GLU A 154 15.65 15.58 4.46
N GLU A 155 15.20 15.52 5.71
CA GLU A 155 14.07 16.17 6.34
C GLU A 155 13.40 17.27 5.49
N VAL A 156 12.09 17.09 5.25
CA VAL A 156 11.01 18.10 5.25
C VAL A 156 9.93 17.65 4.25
N GLU A 157 8.70 17.53 4.75
CA GLU A 157 7.42 17.43 3.99
C GLU A 157 6.80 16.04 3.72
N LEU A 158 7.52 14.91 3.84
CA LEU A 158 6.92 13.57 3.66
C LEU A 158 6.23 13.00 4.90
N GLU A 159 6.80 13.21 6.09
CA GLU A 159 6.17 12.75 7.33
C GLU A 159 4.77 13.36 7.51
N ALA A 160 4.60 14.65 7.20
CA ALA A 160 3.29 15.31 7.26
C ALA A 160 2.26 14.75 6.26
N LYS A 161 2.69 14.35 5.05
CA LYS A 161 1.79 13.81 4.00
C LYS A 161 1.45 12.33 4.21
N LEU A 162 2.35 11.55 4.81
CA LEU A 162 2.13 10.14 5.15
C LEU A 162 1.41 9.96 6.50
N LEU A 163 1.56 10.88 7.47
CA LEU A 163 0.82 10.84 8.72
C LEU A 163 -0.69 11.12 8.51
N THR A 164 -1.03 11.94 7.51
CA THR A 164 -2.43 12.19 7.08
C THR A 164 -3.09 10.97 6.40
N LEU A 165 -2.31 9.90 6.18
CA LEU A 165 -2.77 8.61 5.66
C LEU A 165 -3.05 7.59 6.77
N HIS A 166 -3.15 8.01 8.04
CA HIS A 166 -3.86 7.24 9.07
C HIS A 166 -5.26 6.93 8.52
N ILE A 167 -5.37 5.74 7.95
CA ILE A 167 -6.60 4.97 7.91
C ILE A 167 -6.99 4.89 9.38
N ASP A 168 -8.14 5.47 9.71
CA ASP A 168 -8.84 5.18 10.96
C ASP A 168 -9.06 3.67 11.02
N THR A 169 -8.06 2.93 11.49
CA THR A 169 -8.33 1.78 12.37
C THR A 169 -8.81 2.41 13.65
N GLY A 170 -10.08 2.82 13.65
CA GLY A 170 -10.76 3.27 14.84
C GLY A 170 -10.53 2.23 15.93
N ASN A 171 -10.12 2.70 17.10
CA ASN A 171 -10.36 2.00 18.34
C ASN A 171 -11.80 1.49 18.31
N CYS A 172 -11.98 0.20 18.07
CA CYS A 172 -13.13 -0.51 18.60
C CYS A 172 -12.75 -0.86 20.03
N ASP A 173 -12.77 0.13 20.91
CA ASP A 173 -12.86 -0.15 22.33
C ASP A 173 -14.27 -0.74 22.55
N PRO A 174 -14.40 -1.91 23.19
CA PRO A 174 -15.71 -2.39 23.62
C PRO A 174 -16.20 -1.46 24.74
N GLU A 175 -17.24 -0.67 24.47
CA GLU A 175 -18.01 -0.05 25.53
C GLU A 175 -18.74 -1.16 26.30
N ASP A 176 -18.17 -1.53 27.46
CA ASP A 176 -18.87 -2.22 28.53
C ASP A 176 -20.07 -1.36 28.96
N SER A 177 -21.27 -1.81 28.63
CA SER A 177 -22.52 -1.30 29.22
C SER A 177 -23.05 -2.33 30.20
N ASP A 178 -22.54 -2.26 31.42
CA ASP A 178 -23.28 -2.70 32.60
C ASP A 178 -24.35 -1.63 32.89
N ASP A 179 -25.62 -1.92 32.62
CA ASP A 179 -26.73 -1.15 33.19
C ASP A 179 -27.71 -2.12 33.85
N ASP A 180 -27.48 -2.33 35.15
CA ASP A 180 -28.39 -2.99 36.07
C ASP A 180 -29.42 -1.98 36.57
N SER A 181 -30.66 -2.19 36.14
CA SER A 181 -31.90 -2.05 36.91
C SER A 181 -31.91 -1.04 38.07
N SER A 182 -32.58 0.11 37.88
CA SER A 182 -33.44 0.63 38.95
C SER A 182 -34.68 1.33 38.41
N GLU A 183 -35.83 0.76 38.76
CA GLU A 183 -37.17 1.31 38.56
C GLU A 183 -37.34 2.62 39.34
N VAL A 184 -37.85 3.68 38.69
CA VAL A 184 -38.79 4.61 39.33
C VAL A 184 -39.91 4.96 38.34
N ASN A 185 -41.09 4.41 38.64
CA ASN A 185 -42.39 4.67 38.07
C ASN A 185 -42.84 6.14 38.31
N ILE A 186 -43.64 6.71 37.40
CA ILE A 186 -44.96 7.36 37.67
C ILE A 186 -45.34 8.41 36.59
N ARG A 187 -46.42 8.05 35.86
CA ARG A 187 -47.54 8.86 35.32
C ARG A 187 -47.38 9.69 34.03
N GLU A 188 -48.31 9.35 33.12
CA GLU A 188 -49.14 10.22 32.26
C GLU A 188 -48.38 11.21 31.37
N THR A 189 -48.49 11.17 30.04
CA THR A 189 -49.70 11.68 29.36
C THR A 189 -49.74 11.23 27.89
N ASN A 190 -50.91 10.73 27.52
CA ASN A 190 -51.53 10.59 26.21
C ASN A 190 -50.95 11.36 24.99
N GLN A 191 -50.81 10.57 23.89
CA GLN A 191 -51.44 10.81 22.57
C GLN A 191 -50.86 11.95 21.69
N ILE A 192 -50.34 11.56 20.52
CA ILE A 192 -50.81 11.92 19.16
C ILE A 192 -49.68 11.63 18.16
N VAL A 193 -49.86 10.57 17.37
CA VAL A 193 -49.34 10.48 16.00
C VAL A 193 -50.54 10.71 15.11
N ASP A 194 -50.47 11.69 14.20
CA ASP A 194 -50.68 11.45 12.77
C ASP A 194 -50.71 12.74 11.93
N SER A 195 -50.08 12.60 10.76
CA SER A 195 -50.34 13.29 9.48
C SER A 195 -49.79 14.70 9.23
N CYS A 196 -48.86 14.77 8.28
CA CYS A 196 -48.85 15.65 7.09
C CYS A 196 -47.63 15.24 6.24
N THR A 197 -47.82 14.57 5.10
CA THR A 197 -48.00 15.18 3.76
C THR A 197 -46.86 16.10 3.37
#